data_AF-A0A1H9EG81-F1
#
_entry.id   AF-A0A1H9EG81-F1
#
_cell.length_a   1.000
_cell.length_b   1.000
_cell.length_c   1.000
_cell.angle_alpha   90.00
_cell.angle_beta   90.00
_cell.angle_gamma   90.00
#
_symmetry.space_group_name_H-M   'P 1'
#
loop_
_entity.id
_entity.type
_entity.pdbx_description
1 polymer ?
#
loop_
_entity_poly.entity_id
_entity_poly.type
_entity_poly.pdbx_seq_one_letter_code
_entity_poly.pdbx_strand_id
1 'polypeptide(L)'
;MKKGLVIFLRVLLVFVIVALASLLIAIFIGVMSKTKKEDTVAEETTEVVTEATTEAERHSATEATEEIVPNGDAAGIDPDSFMADFTIYDPVSTDDTIHLPWADMNKFQEVIANSSGNDSSSNDDASGGSAWDTVSLSLNSVEGSINYSTPGDATKTQTLVSTYMILVDLDTDTIVAERNCEAVVSPASMTKILTVLTARDFIDETTLDDKFVVSEDITEYVRKNDCSAVGFTPNSEVTVRDLLYGTILPSGADAAMGLAEFCCGSQEAFVEAMNKKVEELGLSETAHFTNVVGMYDPDLHCTMKDMSVILGVAVQDDLLRDVLSLRTYSTDATFIFADSTEEGTSEEDVPEEDKRPIEVSNWFLRKIEDKEMDGNVIAAKTGFVNESGCCAASYYEADNGKRYICVTGNAFSSWRAIYDHVSIYRSLTD
;
A
#
# COMPACT_ATOMS: atom_id res chain seq x y z
N MET A 1 44.61 -9.29 -39.48
CA MET A 1 45.17 -7.94 -39.22
C MET A 1 44.10 -6.92 -38.85
N LYS A 2 43.24 -6.41 -39.76
CA LYS A 2 42.36 -5.24 -39.48
C LYS A 2 41.53 -5.30 -38.17
N LYS A 3 40.86 -6.42 -37.84
CA LYS A 3 40.04 -6.53 -36.60
C LYS A 3 40.84 -6.26 -35.31
N GLY A 4 42.03 -6.85 -35.17
CA GLY A 4 42.87 -6.68 -33.96
C GLY A 4 43.37 -5.25 -33.76
N LEU A 5 43.63 -4.52 -34.86
CA LEU A 5 44.04 -3.11 -34.79
C LEU A 5 42.92 -2.21 -34.24
N VAL A 6 41.66 -2.47 -34.59
CA VAL A 6 40.50 -1.72 -34.07
C VAL A 6 40.30 -1.96 -32.57
N ILE A 7 40.44 -3.20 -32.11
CA ILE A 7 40.37 -3.54 -30.67
C ILE A 7 41.52 -2.85 -29.91
N PHE A 8 42.75 -2.91 -30.44
CA PHE A 8 43.90 -2.23 -29.84
C PHE A 8 43.71 -0.71 -29.74
N LEU A 9 43.19 -0.05 -30.78
CA LEU A 9 42.90 1.39 -30.71
C LEU A 9 41.79 1.72 -29.71
N ARG A 10 40.74 0.89 -29.57
CA ARG A 10 39.69 1.09 -28.56
C ARG A 10 40.24 0.98 -27.15
N VAL A 11 41.03 -0.05 -26.86
CA VAL A 11 41.69 -0.22 -25.55
C VAL A 11 42.64 0.95 -25.25
N LEU A 12 43.47 1.36 -26.23
CA LEU A 12 44.37 2.50 -26.08
C LEU A 12 43.62 3.81 -25.80
N LEU A 13 42.48 4.04 -26.46
CA LEU A 13 41.64 5.21 -26.24
C LEU A 13 41.09 5.26 -24.81
N VAL A 14 40.62 4.13 -24.26
CA VAL A 14 40.15 4.04 -22.87
C VAL A 14 41.27 4.38 -21.89
N PHE A 15 42.48 3.85 -22.08
CA PHE A 15 43.63 4.20 -21.24
C PHE A 15 44.00 5.69 -21.30
N VAL A 16 43.89 6.33 -22.46
CA VAL A 16 44.11 7.79 -22.59
C VAL A 16 43.03 8.59 -21.86
N ILE A 17 41.76 8.19 -21.95
CA ILE A 17 40.65 8.86 -21.25
C ILE A 17 40.82 8.76 -19.72
N VAL A 18 41.14 7.56 -19.21
CA VAL A 18 41.38 7.34 -17.77
C VAL A 18 42.57 8.19 -17.28
N ALA A 19 43.68 8.22 -18.03
CA ALA A 19 44.85 9.02 -17.66
C ALA A 19 44.56 10.54 -17.63
N LEU A 20 43.73 11.05 -18.55
CA LEU A 20 43.29 12.44 -18.56
C LEU A 20 42.35 12.76 -17.39
N ALA A 21 41.43 11.84 -17.05
CA ALA A 21 40.56 11.99 -15.89
C ALA A 21 41.36 12.06 -14.57
N SER A 22 42.33 11.15 -14.39
CA SER A 22 43.23 11.18 -13.21
C SER A 22 44.03 12.48 -13.12
N LEU A 23 44.49 13.02 -14.26
CA LEU A 23 45.20 14.30 -14.30
C LEU A 23 44.31 15.49 -13.91
N LEU A 24 43.06 15.52 -14.37
CA LEU A 24 42.08 16.55 -14.01
C LEU A 24 41.74 16.50 -12.50
N ILE A 25 41.55 15.30 -11.94
CA ILE A 25 41.32 15.10 -10.50
C ILE A 25 42.53 15.60 -9.68
N ALA A 26 43.76 15.27 -10.11
CA ALA A 26 44.97 15.74 -9.45
C ALA A 26 45.12 17.28 -9.50
N ILE A 27 44.75 17.92 -10.62
CA ILE A 27 44.71 19.39 -10.74
C ILE A 27 43.66 19.98 -9.79
N PHE A 28 42.45 19.40 -9.72
CA PHE A 28 41.38 19.88 -8.87
C PHE A 28 41.75 19.81 -7.37
N ILE A 29 42.30 18.68 -6.93
CA ILE A 29 42.84 18.51 -5.57
C ILE A 29 43.98 19.52 -5.30
N GLY A 30 44.85 19.76 -6.28
CA GLY A 30 45.92 20.75 -6.20
C GLY A 30 45.42 22.20 -6.05
N VAL A 31 44.28 22.54 -6.63
CA VAL A 31 43.61 23.85 -6.44
C VAL A 31 42.97 23.94 -5.05
N MET A 32 42.21 22.92 -4.63
CA MET A 32 41.55 22.89 -3.32
C MET A 32 42.53 22.88 -2.14
N SER A 33 43.70 22.25 -2.30
CA SER A 33 44.80 22.30 -1.32
C SER A 33 45.45 23.69 -1.22
N LYS A 34 45.28 24.54 -2.24
CA LYS A 34 45.86 25.89 -2.28
C LYS A 34 44.94 26.96 -1.69
N THR A 35 43.63 26.83 -1.87
CA THR A 35 42.63 27.72 -1.23
C THR A 35 42.57 27.49 0.28
N LYS A 36 42.66 26.24 0.74
CA LYS A 36 42.64 25.87 2.17
C LYS A 36 43.91 26.26 2.96
N LYS A 37 44.70 27.22 2.47
CA LYS A 37 45.97 27.68 3.07
C LYS A 37 46.07 29.20 3.27
N GLU A 38 45.00 29.96 2.99
CA GLU A 38 44.94 31.40 3.32
C GLU A 38 44.13 31.66 4.61
N ASP A 39 43.17 30.78 4.97
CA ASP A 39 42.32 30.90 6.16
C ASP A 39 42.69 29.93 7.30
N THR A 40 43.73 30.24 8.09
CA THR A 40 43.78 29.99 9.56
C THR A 40 45.05 30.58 10.21
N VAL A 41 44.88 31.32 11.31
CA VAL A 41 45.91 31.89 12.19
C VAL A 41 45.39 31.83 13.64
N ALA A 42 46.28 31.84 14.64
CA ALA A 42 46.09 31.52 16.07
C ALA A 42 46.03 29.99 16.34
N GLU A 43 46.98 29.37 17.05
CA GLU A 43 47.39 29.47 18.49
C GLU A 43 46.49 28.59 19.40
N GLU A 44 47.01 27.78 20.34
CA GLU A 44 48.39 27.41 20.70
C GLU A 44 48.43 26.11 21.56
N THR A 45 49.57 25.39 21.61
CA THR A 45 50.08 24.41 22.65
C THR A 45 49.15 23.32 23.28
N THR A 46 49.57 22.16 23.82
CA THR A 46 50.84 21.39 24.05
C THR A 46 50.41 19.90 24.17
N GLU A 47 50.94 18.89 23.47
CA GLU A 47 52.27 18.21 23.53
C GLU A 47 52.31 16.95 24.45
N VAL A 48 53.14 15.95 24.08
CA VAL A 48 53.61 14.74 24.84
C VAL A 48 52.67 13.49 24.89
N VAL A 49 53.08 12.21 24.70
CA VAL A 49 54.13 11.55 23.84
C VAL A 49 54.00 9.99 23.86
N THR A 50 54.21 9.28 22.73
CA THR A 50 54.51 7.80 22.57
C THR A 50 53.50 6.73 23.12
N GLU A 51 53.42 5.46 22.69
CA GLU A 51 54.00 4.67 21.57
C GLU A 51 53.17 3.39 21.23
N ALA A 52 53.46 2.78 20.07
CA ALA A 52 53.45 1.33 19.77
C ALA A 52 52.17 0.42 19.85
N THR A 53 51.54 0.25 18.69
CA THR A 53 51.22 -1.04 17.99
C THR A 53 50.13 -2.05 18.42
N THR A 54 49.43 -2.52 17.35
CA THR A 54 48.89 -3.87 17.02
C THR A 54 47.46 -4.34 17.42
N GLU A 55 46.71 -4.62 16.34
CA GLU A 55 45.69 -5.66 16.09
C GLU A 55 44.22 -5.60 16.57
N ALA A 56 43.35 -5.92 15.58
CA ALA A 56 42.08 -6.65 15.65
C ALA A 56 40.79 -6.01 16.23
N GLU A 57 40.04 -5.39 15.31
CA GLU A 57 38.60 -5.62 15.04
C GLU A 57 37.47 -5.24 16.04
N ARG A 58 36.35 -4.78 15.44
CA ARG A 58 34.94 -4.74 15.93
C ARG A 58 34.60 -3.79 17.07
N HIS A 59 34.17 -2.59 16.68
CA HIS A 59 33.01 -1.85 17.24
C HIS A 59 32.12 -1.51 16.02
N SER A 60 30.77 -1.57 16.04
CA SER A 60 29.76 -1.02 16.96
C SER A 60 29.39 0.44 16.65
N ALA A 61 28.34 0.59 15.84
CA ALA A 61 27.29 1.63 15.81
C ALA A 61 27.65 3.15 15.84
N THR A 62 26.97 3.90 14.94
CA THR A 62 26.50 5.31 15.11
C THR A 62 27.59 6.42 15.24
N GLU A 63 27.40 7.68 14.83
CA GLU A 63 26.25 8.40 14.22
C GLU A 63 26.71 9.68 13.45
N ALA A 64 25.74 10.52 13.07
CA ALA A 64 25.83 11.94 12.67
C ALA A 64 26.09 12.28 11.18
N THR A 65 25.52 13.43 10.77
CA THR A 65 25.19 13.81 9.39
C THR A 65 25.62 15.25 9.05
N GLU A 66 25.90 15.54 7.78
CA GLU A 66 25.70 16.88 7.20
C GLU A 66 25.39 16.77 5.68
N GLU A 67 24.62 17.70 5.12
CA GLU A 67 23.83 17.52 3.89
C GLU A 67 24.03 18.66 2.88
N ILE A 68 24.45 18.36 1.62
CA ILE A 68 24.41 19.27 0.46
C ILE A 68 24.22 18.45 -0.84
N VAL A 69 23.34 18.91 -1.75
CA VAL A 69 22.81 18.21 -2.95
C VAL A 69 22.48 19.27 -4.05
N PRO A 70 22.44 19.02 -5.39
CA PRO A 70 22.75 17.84 -6.24
C PRO A 70 23.98 18.14 -7.17
N ASN A 71 24.21 17.70 -8.43
CA ASN A 71 23.46 16.94 -9.45
C ASN A 71 24.36 16.36 -10.59
N GLY A 72 23.85 15.36 -11.33
CA GLY A 72 24.30 14.91 -12.68
C GLY A 72 25.59 14.06 -12.73
N ASP A 73 25.75 13.03 -13.58
CA ASP A 73 24.87 12.43 -14.61
C ASP A 73 25.02 10.89 -14.61
N ALA A 74 24.06 10.16 -15.19
CA ALA A 74 23.91 8.70 -15.02
C ALA A 74 24.53 7.82 -16.12
N ALA A 75 24.98 6.61 -15.73
CA ALA A 75 25.05 5.41 -16.59
C ALA A 75 25.30 4.14 -15.75
N GLY A 76 24.29 3.28 -15.61
CA GLY A 76 24.39 1.98 -14.94
C GLY A 76 23.11 1.62 -14.19
N ILE A 77 22.30 0.72 -14.76
CA ILE A 77 21.11 0.16 -14.11
C ILE A 77 21.47 -1.25 -13.67
N ASP A 78 21.23 -1.53 -12.39
CA ASP A 78 21.38 -2.83 -11.74
C ASP A 78 19.97 -3.47 -11.69
N PRO A 79 19.76 -4.75 -12.03
CA PRO A 79 18.44 -5.38 -11.92
C PRO A 79 17.86 -5.34 -10.50
N ASP A 80 18.67 -5.26 -9.44
CA ASP A 80 18.19 -5.04 -8.07
C ASP A 80 17.74 -3.58 -7.79
N SER A 81 18.00 -2.63 -8.71
CA SER A 81 17.68 -1.20 -8.51
C SER A 81 16.19 -0.85 -8.57
N PHE A 82 15.30 -1.83 -8.81
CA PHE A 82 13.84 -1.65 -8.68
C PHE A 82 13.34 -1.83 -7.24
N MET A 83 14.20 -2.23 -6.28
CA MET A 83 13.85 -2.45 -4.88
C MET A 83 14.57 -1.50 -3.89
N ALA A 84 15.31 -0.53 -4.40
CA ALA A 84 16.34 0.20 -3.65
C ALA A 84 15.93 1.60 -3.13
N ASP A 85 14.71 1.76 -2.60
CA ASP A 85 14.37 2.94 -1.77
C ASP A 85 13.41 2.63 -0.60
N PHE A 86 13.61 1.47 0.04
CA PHE A 86 13.10 1.21 1.39
C PHE A 86 14.27 1.20 2.39
N THR A 87 14.50 2.34 3.05
CA THR A 87 15.43 2.44 4.18
C THR A 87 15.02 1.45 5.28
N ILE A 88 15.79 0.38 5.45
CA ILE A 88 15.59 -0.58 6.54
C ILE A 88 15.90 0.13 7.86
N TYR A 89 14.86 0.50 8.59
CA TYR A 89 14.97 1.11 9.91
C TYR A 89 15.17 0.01 10.95
N ASP A 90 16.36 -0.07 11.55
CA ASP A 90 16.74 -1.08 12.54
C ASP A 90 15.95 -0.88 13.85
N PRO A 91 15.07 -1.82 14.26
CA PRO A 91 14.18 -1.64 15.41
C PRO A 91 14.89 -2.02 16.72
N VAL A 92 15.95 -1.29 17.08
CA VAL A 92 16.66 -1.47 18.35
C VAL A 92 15.83 -0.92 19.53
N SER A 93 14.93 -1.76 20.02
CA SER A 93 14.31 -1.77 21.36
C SER A 93 14.11 -0.43 22.09
N THR A 94 12.85 -0.01 22.24
CA THR A 94 12.35 0.34 23.58
C THR A 94 11.11 -0.49 23.93
N ASP A 95 11.07 -0.94 25.17
CA ASP A 95 9.91 -1.54 25.82
C ASP A 95 9.09 -0.39 26.44
N ASP A 96 8.04 0.04 25.73
CA ASP A 96 7.20 1.19 26.09
C ASP A 96 5.72 0.78 26.21
N THR A 97 5.41 -0.15 27.11
CA THR A 97 4.03 -0.39 27.55
C THR A 97 3.45 0.87 28.21
N ILE A 98 2.28 1.33 27.75
CA ILE A 98 1.56 2.49 28.31
C ILE A 98 0.27 2.00 28.99
N HIS A 99 0.05 2.37 30.25
CA HIS A 99 -1.21 2.14 30.95
C HIS A 99 -2.25 3.20 30.61
N LEU A 100 -3.46 2.77 30.23
CA LEU A 100 -4.63 3.64 30.14
C LEU A 100 -5.19 3.98 31.54
N PRO A 101 -5.74 5.19 31.75
CA PRO A 101 -6.38 5.54 33.01
C PRO A 101 -7.73 4.83 33.16
N TRP A 102 -7.88 4.10 34.27
CA TRP A 102 -9.13 3.43 34.67
C TRP A 102 -10.26 4.46 34.91
N ALA A 103 -11.40 4.31 34.24
CA ALA A 103 -12.53 5.25 34.34
C ALA A 103 -13.91 4.58 34.17
N ASP A 104 -14.38 3.93 35.25
CA ASP A 104 -15.79 3.66 35.58
C ASP A 104 -16.68 2.88 34.58
N MET A 105 -16.75 1.55 34.75
CA MET A 105 -17.62 0.65 33.97
C MET A 105 -19.13 0.79 34.26
N ASN A 106 -19.57 1.56 35.26
CA ASN A 106 -20.95 1.47 35.75
C ASN A 106 -22.03 2.05 34.81
N LYS A 107 -21.65 2.79 33.76
CA LYS A 107 -22.62 3.35 32.79
C LYS A 107 -23.13 2.37 31.73
N PHE A 108 -22.38 1.32 31.40
CA PHE A 108 -22.71 0.44 30.26
C PHE A 108 -23.93 -0.48 30.52
N GLN A 109 -24.35 -0.63 31.77
CA GLN A 109 -25.44 -1.53 32.19
C GLN A 109 -26.85 -0.93 32.05
N GLU A 110 -27.03 0.39 32.08
CA GLU A 110 -28.37 1.00 32.05
C GLU A 110 -29.01 1.04 30.64
N VAL A 111 -28.20 1.03 29.58
CA VAL A 111 -28.68 1.09 28.19
C VAL A 111 -29.34 -0.23 27.76
N ILE A 112 -28.73 -1.37 28.09
CA ILE A 112 -29.20 -2.71 27.70
C ILE A 112 -30.54 -3.08 28.38
N ALA A 113 -30.87 -2.47 29.52
CA ALA A 113 -32.08 -2.78 30.27
C ALA A 113 -33.40 -2.33 29.61
N ASN A 114 -33.36 -1.41 28.64
CA ASN A 114 -34.55 -0.71 28.13
C ASN A 114 -35.06 -1.17 26.74
N SER A 115 -34.39 -2.09 26.05
CA SER A 115 -34.70 -2.46 24.65
C SER A 115 -35.65 -3.67 24.46
N SER A 116 -36.02 -4.38 25.53
CA SER A 116 -36.87 -5.59 25.44
C SER A 116 -38.38 -5.26 25.44
N GLY A 117 -38.93 -4.91 24.27
CA GLY A 117 -40.18 -4.12 24.15
C GLY A 117 -41.31 -4.54 23.16
N ASN A 118 -41.43 -5.81 22.77
CA ASN A 118 -42.71 -6.47 22.36
C ASN A 118 -43.42 -6.16 20.99
N ASP A 119 -43.37 -7.14 20.06
CA ASP A 119 -44.39 -7.64 19.09
C ASP A 119 -45.10 -6.80 17.97
N SER A 120 -44.79 -7.19 16.71
CA SER A 120 -45.70 -7.96 15.79
C SER A 120 -46.39 -7.34 14.54
N SER A 121 -46.26 -8.10 13.43
CA SER A 121 -47.28 -8.52 12.42
C SER A 121 -47.42 -7.86 11.02
N SER A 122 -47.17 -8.69 9.98
CA SER A 122 -47.83 -8.79 8.64
C SER A 122 -47.77 -7.63 7.62
N ASN A 123 -47.74 -7.84 6.30
CA ASN A 123 -47.57 -9.04 5.43
C ASN A 123 -47.15 -8.59 3.99
N ASP A 124 -46.60 -9.50 3.18
CA ASP A 124 -46.57 -9.65 1.69
C ASP A 124 -46.57 -8.38 0.79
N ASP A 125 -45.71 -8.24 -0.21
CA ASP A 125 -45.72 -9.05 -1.46
C ASP A 125 -44.36 -9.01 -2.21
N ALA A 126 -44.18 -9.78 -3.29
CA ALA A 126 -42.86 -10.07 -3.87
C ALA A 126 -42.61 -9.58 -5.32
N SER A 127 -41.40 -9.06 -5.57
CA SER A 127 -40.76 -8.97 -6.89
C SER A 127 -39.25 -9.19 -6.74
N GLY A 128 -38.64 -10.03 -7.59
CA GLY A 128 -37.24 -10.46 -7.42
C GLY A 128 -36.23 -9.32 -7.57
N GLY A 129 -35.43 -9.10 -6.52
CA GLY A 129 -34.31 -8.17 -6.50
C GLY A 129 -32.96 -8.83 -6.77
N SER A 130 -31.92 -8.01 -6.86
CA SER A 130 -30.52 -8.44 -6.78
C SER A 130 -30.20 -8.97 -5.37
N ALA A 131 -29.15 -9.77 -5.24
CA ALA A 131 -28.67 -10.25 -3.94
C ALA A 131 -28.20 -9.11 -3.01
N TRP A 132 -27.99 -7.91 -3.56
CA TRP A 132 -27.43 -6.74 -2.88
C TRP A 132 -28.47 -5.69 -2.45
N ASP A 133 -29.75 -5.83 -2.81
CA ASP A 133 -30.79 -4.78 -2.71
C ASP A 133 -31.19 -4.33 -1.27
N THR A 134 -30.45 -4.68 -0.21
CA THR A 134 -30.73 -4.22 1.16
C THR A 134 -29.53 -4.16 2.12
N VAL A 135 -28.27 -4.13 1.65
CA VAL A 135 -27.10 -4.04 2.55
C VAL A 135 -26.69 -2.57 2.80
N SER A 136 -27.49 -1.84 3.59
CA SER A 136 -27.22 -0.45 3.96
C SER A 136 -26.72 -0.34 5.42
N LEU A 137 -25.41 -0.18 5.61
CA LEU A 137 -24.80 0.05 6.92
C LEU A 137 -25.14 1.47 7.43
N SER A 138 -26.12 1.59 8.33
CA SER A 138 -26.56 2.87 8.88
C SER A 138 -25.64 3.36 10.00
N LEU A 139 -24.41 3.71 9.63
CA LEU A 139 -23.34 4.09 10.56
C LEU A 139 -23.65 5.40 11.30
N ASN A 140 -24.10 5.26 12.54
CA ASN A 140 -24.37 6.35 13.48
C ASN A 140 -23.35 6.32 14.63
N SER A 141 -22.88 7.50 15.06
CA SER A 141 -22.08 7.66 16.27
C SER A 141 -22.98 7.49 17.51
N VAL A 142 -22.65 6.56 18.39
CA VAL A 142 -23.48 6.19 19.57
C VAL A 142 -22.95 6.80 20.88
N GLU A 143 -23.76 6.84 21.94
CA GLU A 143 -23.31 7.33 23.26
C GLU A 143 -22.20 6.43 23.82
N GLY A 144 -20.95 6.85 23.63
CA GLY A 144 -19.75 6.08 23.96
C GLY A 144 -18.65 6.17 22.90
N SER A 145 -18.95 6.62 21.67
CA SER A 145 -17.95 6.68 20.59
C SER A 145 -16.77 7.62 20.91
N ILE A 146 -15.55 7.18 20.62
CA ILE A 146 -14.33 7.93 20.96
C ILE A 146 -13.93 8.85 19.81
N ASN A 147 -14.12 10.15 20.02
CA ASN A 147 -13.77 11.19 19.05
C ASN A 147 -12.36 11.73 19.34
N TYR A 148 -11.38 11.37 18.51
CA TYR A 148 -9.99 11.82 18.66
C TYR A 148 -9.80 13.24 18.13
N SER A 149 -9.42 14.17 19.00
CA SER A 149 -8.99 15.52 18.63
C SER A 149 -7.50 15.60 18.27
N THR A 150 -7.09 16.67 17.59
CA THR A 150 -5.69 16.92 17.23
C THR A 150 -4.82 17.21 18.47
N PRO A 151 -3.56 16.70 18.55
CA PRO A 151 -2.73 16.83 19.76
C PRO A 151 -2.36 18.27 20.14
N GLY A 152 -3.11 18.84 21.09
CA GLY A 152 -2.85 20.15 21.70
C GLY A 152 -1.87 20.10 22.88
N ASP A 153 -0.64 19.65 22.63
CA ASP A 153 0.50 19.58 23.57
C ASP A 153 0.44 18.51 24.70
N ALA A 154 1.63 18.23 25.28
CA ALA A 154 1.93 17.54 26.54
C ALA A 154 1.64 16.02 26.71
N THR A 155 2.67 15.23 26.39
CA THR A 155 3.14 14.02 27.11
C THR A 155 2.27 12.74 27.20
N LYS A 156 2.81 11.66 26.60
CA LYS A 156 2.47 10.23 26.81
C LYS A 156 1.00 9.82 26.54
N THR A 157 0.64 9.81 25.27
CA THR A 157 -0.42 8.96 24.69
C THR A 157 0.10 8.30 23.42
N GLN A 158 -0.57 7.23 22.97
CA GLN A 158 -0.22 6.49 21.75
C GLN A 158 -0.56 7.37 20.53
N THR A 159 0.46 7.91 19.86
CA THR A 159 0.28 8.85 18.74
C THR A 159 -0.18 8.13 17.48
N LEU A 160 -1.50 7.90 17.35
CA LEU A 160 -2.12 7.63 16.05
C LEU A 160 -1.78 8.79 15.12
N VAL A 161 -1.05 8.55 14.04
CA VAL A 161 -0.51 9.62 13.17
C VAL A 161 -1.47 10.02 12.05
N SER A 162 -2.38 9.12 11.67
CA SER A 162 -3.35 9.32 10.60
C SER A 162 -4.25 10.52 10.90
N THR A 163 -4.43 11.41 9.93
CA THR A 163 -5.30 12.59 10.09
C THR A 163 -6.77 12.22 10.03
N TYR A 164 -7.09 11.12 9.34
CA TYR A 164 -8.44 10.58 9.16
C TYR A 164 -8.49 9.14 9.67
N MET A 165 -9.54 8.78 10.41
CA MET A 165 -9.71 7.44 10.98
C MET A 165 -11.19 7.15 11.31
N ILE A 166 -11.61 5.90 11.14
CA ILE A 166 -12.87 5.34 11.65
C ILE A 166 -12.65 3.89 12.09
N LEU A 167 -13.27 3.48 13.19
CA LEU A 167 -13.44 2.10 13.63
C LEU A 167 -14.94 1.79 13.78
N VAL A 168 -15.40 0.74 13.10
CA VAL A 168 -16.79 0.29 13.08
C VAL A 168 -16.88 -1.13 13.62
N ASP A 169 -17.87 -1.40 14.49
CA ASP A 169 -18.28 -2.74 14.92
C ASP A 169 -19.38 -3.25 13.96
N LEU A 170 -19.11 -4.35 13.23
CA LEU A 170 -19.98 -4.95 12.21
C LEU A 170 -21.03 -5.92 12.78
N ASP A 171 -21.05 -6.15 14.09
CA ASP A 171 -22.10 -6.94 14.75
C ASP A 171 -23.23 -6.05 15.29
N THR A 172 -23.00 -4.73 15.30
CA THR A 172 -23.94 -3.71 15.80
C THR A 172 -24.16 -2.53 14.83
N ASP A 173 -23.42 -2.45 13.72
CA ASP A 173 -23.39 -1.35 12.75
C ASP A 173 -23.06 0.02 13.37
N THR A 174 -22.23 0.04 14.42
CA THR A 174 -21.92 1.26 15.19
C THR A 174 -20.49 1.76 15.02
N ILE A 175 -20.32 3.09 15.03
CA ILE A 175 -19.00 3.72 15.08
C ILE A 175 -18.48 3.65 16.52
N VAL A 176 -17.37 2.92 16.71
CA VAL A 176 -16.67 2.76 18.00
C VAL A 176 -15.78 3.97 18.27
N ALA A 177 -15.05 4.43 17.25
CA ALA A 177 -14.15 5.56 17.35
C ALA A 177 -13.91 6.24 15.99
N GLU A 178 -13.59 7.53 16.01
CA GLU A 178 -13.39 8.32 14.79
C GLU A 178 -12.43 9.50 14.98
N ARG A 179 -11.86 9.94 13.85
CA ARG A 179 -11.11 11.19 13.69
C ARG A 179 -11.38 11.72 12.29
N ASN A 180 -12.07 12.86 12.17
CA ASN A 180 -12.34 13.50 10.88
C ASN A 180 -12.90 12.53 9.80
N CYS A 181 -13.71 11.54 10.20
CA CYS A 181 -14.11 10.41 9.35
C CYS A 181 -14.91 10.82 8.11
N GLU A 182 -15.71 11.89 8.21
CA GLU A 182 -16.53 12.47 7.14
C GLU A 182 -15.77 13.49 6.26
N ALA A 183 -14.44 13.62 6.42
CA ALA A 183 -13.63 14.44 5.53
C ALA A 183 -13.49 13.78 4.16
N VAL A 184 -13.84 14.51 3.10
CA VAL A 184 -13.65 14.10 1.71
C VAL A 184 -12.14 14.10 1.37
N VAL A 185 -11.63 12.96 0.92
CA VAL A 185 -10.22 12.72 0.58
C VAL A 185 -10.10 11.88 -0.68
N SER A 186 -8.90 11.83 -1.29
CA SER A 186 -8.62 10.80 -2.30
C SER A 186 -8.44 9.44 -1.61
N PRO A 187 -9.18 8.38 -1.99
CA PRO A 187 -9.00 7.02 -1.44
C PRO A 187 -7.72 6.32 -1.91
N ALA A 188 -7.01 6.86 -2.90
CA ALA A 188 -5.90 6.17 -3.58
C ALA A 188 -6.28 4.72 -3.96
N SER A 189 -5.34 3.77 -3.91
CA SER A 189 -5.63 2.34 -4.20
C SER A 189 -6.58 1.62 -3.22
N MET A 190 -7.19 2.29 -2.22
CA MET A 190 -8.37 1.73 -1.54
C MET A 190 -9.59 1.65 -2.50
N THR A 191 -9.62 2.48 -3.56
CA THR A 191 -10.55 2.35 -4.70
C THR A 191 -10.67 0.91 -5.22
N LYS A 192 -9.57 0.15 -5.20
CA LYS A 192 -9.57 -1.23 -5.69
C LYS A 192 -10.48 -2.19 -4.91
N ILE A 193 -10.92 -1.85 -3.70
CA ILE A 193 -11.99 -2.57 -2.99
C ILE A 193 -13.33 -2.38 -3.72
N LEU A 194 -13.69 -1.14 -4.09
CA LEU A 194 -14.88 -0.88 -4.89
C LEU A 194 -14.77 -1.51 -6.29
N THR A 195 -13.56 -1.55 -6.87
CA THR A 195 -13.33 -2.22 -8.16
C THR A 195 -13.69 -3.70 -8.11
N VAL A 196 -13.20 -4.47 -7.12
CA VAL A 196 -13.59 -5.89 -7.00
C VAL A 196 -15.06 -6.08 -6.58
N LEU A 197 -15.59 -5.20 -5.72
CA LEU A 197 -17.02 -5.22 -5.34
C LEU A 197 -17.95 -4.96 -6.53
N THR A 198 -17.57 -4.05 -7.44
CA THR A 198 -18.31 -3.78 -8.68
C THR A 198 -18.16 -4.94 -9.66
N ALA A 199 -16.96 -5.52 -9.78
CA ALA A 199 -16.71 -6.68 -10.65
C ALA A 199 -17.55 -7.91 -10.24
N ARG A 200 -17.86 -8.07 -8.94
CA ARG A 200 -18.69 -9.16 -8.40
C ARG A 200 -20.10 -9.22 -9.01
N ASP A 201 -20.64 -8.12 -9.55
CA ASP A 201 -21.93 -8.11 -10.26
C ASP A 201 -21.87 -8.76 -11.66
N PHE A 202 -20.68 -8.90 -12.26
CA PHE A 202 -20.48 -9.31 -13.66
C PHE A 202 -19.82 -10.69 -13.83
N ILE A 203 -19.21 -11.21 -12.76
CA ILE A 203 -18.48 -12.49 -12.72
C ILE A 203 -19.19 -13.49 -11.81
N ASP A 204 -18.90 -14.78 -11.97
CA ASP A 204 -19.27 -15.80 -10.99
C ASP A 204 -18.22 -16.91 -10.91
N GLU A 205 -18.46 -17.93 -10.09
CA GLU A 205 -17.56 -19.06 -9.87
C GLU A 205 -17.25 -19.86 -11.17
N THR A 206 -18.06 -19.70 -12.22
CA THR A 206 -17.85 -20.31 -13.54
C THR A 206 -16.99 -19.46 -14.48
N THR A 207 -16.93 -18.14 -14.28
CA THR A 207 -16.11 -17.22 -15.10
C THR A 207 -14.70 -16.99 -14.54
N LEU A 208 -14.37 -17.50 -13.35
CA LEU A 208 -13.07 -17.23 -12.70
C LEU A 208 -11.86 -17.70 -13.53
N ASP A 209 -12.03 -18.76 -14.30
CA ASP A 209 -10.97 -19.36 -15.13
C ASP A 209 -11.05 -18.92 -16.61
N ASP A 210 -12.00 -18.04 -16.96
CA ASP A 210 -12.05 -17.40 -18.29
C ASP A 210 -10.81 -16.52 -18.51
N LYS A 211 -10.38 -16.43 -19.77
CA LYS A 211 -9.13 -15.75 -20.17
C LYS A 211 -9.39 -14.34 -20.70
N PHE A 212 -8.55 -13.41 -20.27
CA PHE A 212 -8.46 -12.03 -20.75
C PHE A 212 -7.08 -11.82 -21.39
N VAL A 213 -7.01 -11.07 -22.49
CA VAL A 213 -5.75 -10.71 -23.17
C VAL A 213 -5.37 -9.29 -22.76
N VAL A 214 -4.25 -9.13 -22.07
CA VAL A 214 -3.81 -7.81 -21.56
C VAL A 214 -3.40 -6.90 -22.73
N SER A 215 -4.03 -5.74 -22.85
CA SER A 215 -3.79 -4.81 -23.96
C SER A 215 -2.49 -4.00 -23.78
N GLU A 216 -1.89 -3.57 -24.90
CA GLU A 216 -0.72 -2.68 -24.87
C GLU A 216 -1.05 -1.36 -24.16
N ASP A 217 -2.27 -0.81 -24.37
CA ASP A 217 -2.76 0.41 -23.72
C ASP A 217 -2.83 0.29 -22.19
N ILE A 218 -3.22 -0.86 -21.63
CA ILE A 218 -3.15 -1.12 -20.18
C ILE A 218 -1.70 -0.98 -19.69
N THR A 219 -0.76 -1.68 -20.33
CA THR A 219 0.65 -1.67 -19.88
C THR A 219 1.31 -0.29 -20.02
N GLU A 220 1.00 0.44 -21.10
CA GLU A 220 1.50 1.79 -21.33
C GLU A 220 0.91 2.78 -20.31
N TYR A 221 -0.37 2.67 -19.96
CA TYR A 221 -0.96 3.48 -18.89
C TYR A 221 -0.24 3.24 -17.55
N VAL A 222 -0.04 1.98 -17.17
CA VAL A 222 0.61 1.60 -15.91
C VAL A 222 2.03 2.16 -15.85
N ARG A 223 2.81 1.96 -16.93
CA ARG A 223 4.19 2.45 -17.09
C ARG A 223 4.28 3.99 -17.13
N LYS A 224 3.27 4.67 -17.67
CA LYS A 224 3.25 6.14 -17.84
C LYS A 224 2.83 6.88 -16.57
N ASN A 225 2.00 6.27 -15.73
CA ASN A 225 1.47 6.86 -14.50
C ASN A 225 2.15 6.30 -13.23
N ASP A 226 3.27 5.58 -13.37
CA ASP A 226 4.06 4.98 -12.27
C ASP A 226 3.20 4.15 -11.29
N CYS A 227 2.26 3.37 -11.85
CA CYS A 227 1.29 2.62 -11.06
C CYS A 227 1.87 1.29 -10.57
N SER A 228 1.47 0.88 -9.36
CA SER A 228 1.68 -0.51 -8.89
C SER A 228 1.07 -1.50 -9.88
N ALA A 229 1.76 -2.61 -10.14
CA ALA A 229 1.42 -3.60 -11.15
C ALA A 229 1.54 -5.03 -10.59
N VAL A 230 0.90 -5.99 -11.25
CA VAL A 230 1.31 -7.41 -11.19
C VAL A 230 2.59 -7.60 -12.01
N GLY A 231 2.66 -6.96 -13.17
CA GLY A 231 3.74 -7.12 -14.15
C GLY A 231 3.32 -7.94 -15.37
N PHE A 232 2.04 -7.94 -15.73
CA PHE A 232 1.56 -8.63 -16.95
C PHE A 232 2.13 -7.99 -18.22
N THR A 233 2.52 -8.83 -19.19
CA THR A 233 3.09 -8.39 -20.48
C THR A 233 2.00 -8.13 -21.53
N PRO A 234 2.25 -7.25 -22.53
CA PRO A 234 1.29 -6.99 -23.59
C PRO A 234 0.97 -8.26 -24.39
N ASN A 235 -0.32 -8.54 -24.60
CA ASN A 235 -0.88 -9.72 -25.25
C ASN A 235 -0.80 -11.03 -24.42
N SER A 236 -0.38 -10.98 -23.15
CA SER A 236 -0.45 -12.16 -22.26
C SER A 236 -1.90 -12.56 -21.96
N GLU A 237 -2.17 -13.87 -21.92
CA GLU A 237 -3.45 -14.43 -21.47
C GLU A 237 -3.43 -14.65 -19.96
N VAL A 238 -4.35 -13.99 -19.25
CA VAL A 238 -4.49 -14.05 -17.78
C VAL A 238 -5.91 -14.52 -17.42
N THR A 239 -6.12 -15.15 -16.26
CA THR A 239 -7.47 -15.51 -15.80
C THR A 239 -8.17 -14.34 -15.10
N VAL A 240 -9.52 -14.36 -15.04
CA VAL A 240 -10.29 -13.46 -14.16
C VAL A 240 -9.85 -13.61 -12.69
N ARG A 241 -9.45 -14.81 -12.27
CA ARG A 241 -8.84 -15.10 -10.97
C ARG A 241 -7.51 -14.35 -10.76
N ASP A 242 -6.62 -14.32 -11.75
CA ASP A 242 -5.38 -13.53 -11.71
C ASP A 242 -5.67 -12.03 -11.65
N LEU A 243 -6.68 -11.56 -12.39
CA LEU A 243 -7.13 -10.16 -12.36
C LEU A 243 -7.68 -9.77 -10.98
N LEU A 244 -8.46 -10.62 -10.32
CA LEU A 244 -8.96 -10.39 -8.96
C LEU A 244 -7.84 -10.31 -7.91
N TYR A 245 -7.00 -11.35 -7.81
CA TYR A 245 -5.91 -11.37 -6.83
C TYR A 245 -4.86 -10.30 -7.14
N GLY A 246 -4.55 -10.06 -8.42
CA GLY A 246 -3.65 -9.00 -8.88
C GLY A 246 -4.16 -7.59 -8.55
N THR A 247 -5.46 -7.35 -8.59
CA THR A 247 -6.09 -6.08 -8.19
C THR A 247 -5.83 -5.78 -6.72
N ILE A 248 -5.95 -6.78 -5.85
CA ILE A 248 -5.86 -6.58 -4.39
C ILE A 248 -4.43 -6.72 -3.84
N LEU A 249 -3.77 -7.87 -4.05
CA LEU A 249 -2.55 -8.27 -3.35
C LEU A 249 -1.38 -7.29 -3.63
N PRO A 250 -0.85 -7.17 -4.88
CA PRO A 250 0.20 -6.22 -5.22
C PRO A 250 -0.34 -4.81 -5.52
N SER A 251 -1.66 -4.58 -5.40
CA SER A 251 -2.32 -3.33 -5.81
C SER A 251 -2.30 -3.06 -7.33
N GLY A 252 -2.23 -4.11 -8.15
CA GLY A 252 -1.99 -4.05 -9.60
C GLY A 252 -3.04 -3.24 -10.36
N ALA A 253 -2.59 -2.19 -11.03
CA ALA A 253 -3.39 -1.37 -11.93
C ALA A 253 -3.66 -2.08 -13.25
N ASP A 254 -2.68 -2.83 -13.77
CA ASP A 254 -2.82 -3.75 -14.90
C ASP A 254 -3.97 -4.74 -14.69
N ALA A 255 -3.99 -5.40 -13.53
CA ALA A 255 -5.04 -6.32 -13.13
C ALA A 255 -6.40 -5.62 -12.96
N ALA A 256 -6.44 -4.45 -12.34
CA ALA A 256 -7.69 -3.71 -12.11
C ALA A 256 -8.31 -3.17 -13.42
N MET A 257 -7.49 -2.74 -14.37
CA MET A 257 -7.93 -2.29 -15.70
C MET A 257 -8.39 -3.46 -16.56
N GLY A 258 -7.67 -4.59 -16.54
CA GLY A 258 -8.09 -5.80 -17.23
C GLY A 258 -9.40 -6.38 -16.68
N LEU A 259 -9.61 -6.34 -15.35
CA LEU A 259 -10.87 -6.75 -14.72
C LEU A 259 -12.03 -5.86 -15.19
N ALA A 260 -11.81 -4.56 -15.29
CA ALA A 260 -12.80 -3.59 -15.77
C ALA A 260 -13.17 -3.79 -17.25
N GLU A 261 -12.17 -4.01 -18.11
CA GLU A 261 -12.36 -4.30 -19.54
C GLU A 261 -13.02 -5.67 -19.76
N PHE A 262 -12.72 -6.69 -18.95
CA PHE A 262 -13.42 -7.98 -18.99
C PHE A 262 -14.91 -7.83 -18.63
N CYS A 263 -15.23 -7.11 -17.55
CA CYS A 263 -16.60 -7.00 -17.04
C CYS A 263 -17.52 -6.11 -17.91
N CYS A 264 -17.00 -4.96 -18.37
CA CYS A 264 -17.81 -3.92 -19.04
C CYS A 264 -17.37 -3.58 -20.47
N GLY A 265 -16.30 -4.20 -20.99
CA GLY A 265 -15.77 -3.92 -22.33
C GLY A 265 -14.98 -2.61 -22.48
N SER A 266 -15.05 -1.71 -21.50
CA SER A 266 -14.15 -0.56 -21.34
C SER A 266 -14.08 -0.10 -19.88
N GLN A 267 -13.02 0.62 -19.54
CA GLN A 267 -12.83 1.15 -18.19
C GLN A 267 -13.86 2.25 -17.87
N GLU A 268 -14.24 3.07 -18.84
CA GLU A 268 -15.27 4.11 -18.67
C GLU A 268 -16.63 3.51 -18.32
N ALA A 269 -17.05 2.46 -19.05
CA ALA A 269 -18.29 1.73 -18.76
C ALA A 269 -18.24 1.03 -17.39
N PHE A 270 -17.06 0.61 -16.94
CA PHE A 270 -16.87 0.09 -15.58
C PHE A 270 -16.91 1.20 -14.51
N VAL A 271 -16.38 2.39 -14.79
CA VAL A 271 -16.49 3.55 -13.89
C VAL A 271 -17.95 4.04 -13.77
N GLU A 272 -18.75 3.98 -14.83
CA GLU A 272 -20.20 4.18 -14.75
C GLU A 272 -20.85 3.15 -13.79
N ALA A 273 -20.45 1.86 -13.88
CA ALA A 273 -20.91 0.82 -12.96
C ALA A 273 -20.45 1.03 -11.50
N MET A 274 -19.22 1.50 -11.27
CA MET A 274 -18.70 1.82 -9.93
C MET A 274 -19.50 2.95 -9.27
N ASN A 275 -19.81 4.01 -10.00
CA ASN A 275 -20.62 5.11 -9.45
C ASN A 275 -22.09 4.71 -9.25
N LYS A 276 -22.62 3.81 -10.09
CA LYS A 276 -23.93 3.18 -9.83
C LYS A 276 -23.90 2.31 -8.56
N LYS A 277 -22.82 1.57 -8.29
CA LYS A 277 -22.65 0.83 -7.02
C LYS A 277 -22.59 1.77 -5.82
N VAL A 278 -21.97 2.94 -5.97
CA VAL A 278 -21.94 4.01 -4.95
C VAL A 278 -23.34 4.60 -4.70
N GLU A 279 -24.18 4.76 -5.73
CA GLU A 279 -25.60 5.13 -5.59
C GLU A 279 -26.41 4.03 -4.87
N GLU A 280 -26.22 2.76 -5.24
CA GLU A 280 -26.87 1.59 -4.60
C GLU A 280 -26.51 1.45 -3.11
N LEU A 281 -25.27 1.81 -2.73
CA LEU A 281 -24.81 1.85 -1.34
C LEU A 281 -25.27 3.11 -0.57
N GLY A 282 -25.90 4.08 -1.24
CA GLY A 282 -26.35 5.35 -0.64
C GLY A 282 -25.22 6.35 -0.34
N LEU A 283 -24.08 6.25 -1.03
CA LEU A 283 -22.85 7.01 -0.76
C LEU A 283 -22.60 8.16 -1.75
N SER A 284 -23.54 8.39 -2.69
CA SER A 284 -23.40 9.34 -3.81
C SER A 284 -23.38 10.83 -3.44
N GLU A 285 -23.68 11.18 -2.18
CA GLU A 285 -23.54 12.55 -1.66
C GLU A 285 -22.09 12.86 -1.20
N THR A 286 -21.26 11.84 -0.99
CA THR A 286 -19.92 11.95 -0.37
C THR A 286 -18.79 11.24 -1.12
N ALA A 287 -19.12 10.34 -2.05
CA ALA A 287 -18.15 9.58 -2.84
C ALA A 287 -18.42 9.64 -4.35
N HIS A 288 -17.35 9.72 -5.14
CA HIS A 288 -17.35 9.66 -6.61
C HIS A 288 -16.00 9.14 -7.11
N PHE A 289 -16.00 8.35 -8.19
CA PHE A 289 -14.80 7.68 -8.71
C PHE A 289 -14.64 7.93 -10.20
N THR A 290 -13.45 8.32 -10.65
CA THR A 290 -13.16 8.57 -12.09
C THR A 290 -12.32 7.48 -12.75
N ASN A 291 -11.69 6.59 -11.97
CA ASN A 291 -10.85 5.50 -12.48
C ASN A 291 -10.84 4.28 -11.55
N VAL A 292 -10.58 3.10 -12.13
CA VAL A 292 -10.66 1.80 -11.45
C VAL A 292 -9.44 1.45 -10.60
N VAL A 293 -8.37 2.25 -10.68
CA VAL A 293 -7.07 1.95 -10.06
C VAL A 293 -6.80 2.76 -8.79
N GLY A 294 -7.50 3.87 -8.61
CA GLY A 294 -7.26 4.81 -7.51
C GLY A 294 -6.07 5.74 -7.75
N MET A 295 -5.84 6.14 -8.99
CA MET A 295 -4.88 7.21 -9.33
C MET A 295 -5.51 8.57 -9.04
N TYR A 296 -4.70 9.56 -8.62
CA TYR A 296 -5.23 10.86 -8.21
C TYR A 296 -5.90 11.61 -9.35
N ASP A 297 -7.11 12.06 -9.04
CA ASP A 297 -7.97 12.94 -9.82
C ASP A 297 -8.75 13.77 -8.77
N PRO A 298 -8.88 15.11 -8.89
CA PRO A 298 -9.66 15.90 -7.94
C PRO A 298 -11.13 15.43 -7.83
N ASP A 299 -11.69 14.83 -8.88
CA ASP A 299 -13.05 14.30 -8.88
C ASP A 299 -13.10 12.83 -8.39
N LEU A 300 -11.97 12.15 -8.10
CA LEU A 300 -11.93 10.84 -7.43
C LEU A 300 -11.77 11.02 -5.90
N HIS A 301 -12.85 10.84 -5.16
CA HIS A 301 -12.89 11.08 -3.73
C HIS A 301 -13.92 10.22 -2.99
N CYS A 302 -13.69 10.02 -1.68
CA CYS A 302 -14.67 9.53 -0.73
C CYS A 302 -14.26 9.94 0.70
N THR A 303 -15.07 9.60 1.70
CA THR A 303 -14.73 9.73 3.13
C THR A 303 -14.21 8.41 3.71
N MET A 304 -13.70 8.42 4.95
CA MET A 304 -13.37 7.18 5.67
C MET A 304 -14.64 6.33 5.92
N LYS A 305 -15.77 7.00 6.16
CA LYS A 305 -17.08 6.39 6.39
C LYS A 305 -17.55 5.62 5.16
N ASP A 306 -17.51 6.23 3.97
CA ASP A 306 -17.87 5.57 2.71
C ASP A 306 -16.98 4.33 2.47
N MET A 307 -15.67 4.45 2.66
CA MET A 307 -14.73 3.34 2.49
C MET A 307 -14.96 2.21 3.51
N SER A 308 -15.40 2.54 4.74
CA SER A 308 -15.78 1.53 5.73
C SER A 308 -17.04 0.76 5.35
N VAL A 309 -18.00 1.41 4.67
CA VAL A 309 -19.19 0.75 4.10
C VAL A 309 -18.79 -0.13 2.92
N ILE A 310 -17.99 0.39 1.98
CA ILE A 310 -17.52 -0.35 0.80
C ILE A 310 -16.77 -1.63 1.21
N LEU A 311 -15.83 -1.56 2.16
CA LEU A 311 -15.15 -2.77 2.66
C LEU A 311 -16.07 -3.66 3.49
N GLY A 312 -16.94 -3.07 4.34
CA GLY A 312 -17.89 -3.80 5.18
C GLY A 312 -18.87 -4.67 4.38
N VAL A 313 -19.31 -4.20 3.20
CA VAL A 313 -20.10 -4.97 2.24
C VAL A 313 -19.23 -5.99 1.50
N ALA A 314 -18.05 -5.58 1.00
CA ALA A 314 -17.17 -6.48 0.25
C ALA A 314 -16.74 -7.73 1.04
N VAL A 315 -16.56 -7.64 2.37
CA VAL A 315 -16.22 -8.82 3.19
C VAL A 315 -17.43 -9.73 3.52
N GLN A 316 -18.66 -9.37 3.17
CA GLN A 316 -19.81 -10.30 3.29
C GLN A 316 -19.86 -11.29 2.11
N ASP A 317 -19.34 -10.94 0.93
CA ASP A 317 -19.20 -11.89 -0.18
C ASP A 317 -18.04 -12.87 0.11
N ASP A 318 -18.29 -14.17 -0.02
CA ASP A 318 -17.28 -15.19 0.30
C ASP A 318 -16.09 -15.17 -0.67
N LEU A 319 -16.32 -14.96 -1.97
CA LEU A 319 -15.26 -14.87 -2.97
C LEU A 319 -14.40 -13.62 -2.73
N LEU A 320 -15.01 -12.45 -2.51
CA LEU A 320 -14.26 -11.24 -2.20
C LEU A 320 -13.53 -11.33 -0.86
N ARG A 321 -14.08 -12.03 0.15
CA ARG A 321 -13.39 -12.28 1.43
C ARG A 321 -12.13 -13.14 1.22
N ASP A 322 -12.18 -14.17 0.38
CA ASP A 322 -11.01 -14.95 -0.01
C ASP A 322 -9.97 -14.09 -0.76
N VAL A 323 -10.40 -13.27 -1.73
CA VAL A 323 -9.51 -12.35 -2.48
C VAL A 323 -8.87 -11.28 -1.57
N LEU A 324 -9.62 -10.73 -0.61
CA LEU A 324 -9.15 -9.70 0.30
C LEU A 324 -8.26 -10.22 1.44
N SER A 325 -8.34 -11.53 1.77
CA SER A 325 -7.62 -12.15 2.89
C SER A 325 -6.39 -12.99 2.49
N LEU A 326 -6.21 -13.30 1.20
CA LEU A 326 -5.09 -14.10 0.75
C LEU A 326 -3.74 -13.36 0.90
N ARG A 327 -2.78 -14.00 1.59
CA ARG A 327 -1.43 -13.45 1.85
C ARG A 327 -0.55 -13.42 0.59
N THR A 328 -0.62 -14.47 -0.22
CA THR A 328 0.25 -14.73 -1.38
C THR A 328 -0.51 -15.48 -2.46
N TYR A 329 -0.28 -15.15 -3.72
CA TYR A 329 -0.87 -15.83 -4.88
C TYR A 329 0.17 -15.99 -5.99
N SER A 330 0.03 -17.07 -6.76
CA SER A 330 0.91 -17.44 -7.88
C SER A 330 0.03 -17.49 -9.13
N THR A 331 0.31 -16.63 -10.12
CA THR A 331 -0.58 -16.45 -11.27
C THR A 331 -0.52 -17.59 -12.28
N ASP A 332 -1.62 -17.83 -12.98
CA ASP A 332 -1.66 -18.68 -14.18
C ASP A 332 -0.79 -18.07 -15.30
N ALA A 333 -0.74 -16.74 -15.35
CA ALA A 333 0.14 -15.95 -16.19
C ALA A 333 1.62 -16.14 -15.81
N THR A 334 2.50 -16.29 -16.80
CA THR A 334 3.95 -16.45 -16.58
C THR A 334 4.75 -15.26 -17.08
N PHE A 335 5.83 -14.91 -16.38
CA PHE A 335 6.87 -14.01 -16.88
C PHE A 335 8.17 -14.76 -17.22
N ILE A 336 9.05 -14.06 -17.91
CA ILE A 336 10.35 -14.56 -18.39
C ILE A 336 11.44 -13.64 -17.82
N PHE A 337 12.53 -14.23 -17.30
CA PHE A 337 13.66 -13.45 -16.77
C PHE A 337 14.59 -13.01 -17.91
N ALA A 338 15.10 -11.77 -17.83
CA ALA A 338 15.99 -11.21 -18.85
C ALA A 338 17.37 -11.90 -18.95
N ASP A 339 17.72 -12.81 -18.04
CA ASP A 339 18.92 -13.66 -18.13
C ASP A 339 18.68 -14.98 -18.90
N SER A 340 17.42 -15.33 -19.18
CA SER A 340 17.03 -16.56 -19.91
C SER A 340 16.88 -16.37 -21.43
N THR A 341 16.91 -15.14 -21.93
CA THR A 341 16.67 -14.80 -23.36
C THR A 341 17.87 -14.11 -24.02
N GLU A 342 18.21 -14.48 -25.27
CA GLU A 342 19.08 -13.63 -26.11
C GLU A 342 18.30 -12.39 -26.61
N GLU A 343 19.01 -11.29 -26.93
CA GLU A 343 18.37 -10.08 -27.47
C GLU A 343 17.57 -10.39 -28.76
N GLY A 344 16.24 -10.37 -28.65
CA GLY A 344 15.32 -10.57 -29.79
C GLY A 344 14.61 -11.93 -29.85
N THR A 345 14.71 -12.77 -28.83
CA THR A 345 13.80 -13.93 -28.63
C THR A 345 12.36 -13.43 -28.39
N SER A 346 11.34 -14.09 -28.98
CA SER A 346 9.93 -13.77 -28.70
C SER A 346 9.36 -14.59 -27.54
N GLU A 347 8.27 -14.15 -26.92
CA GLU A 347 7.61 -14.87 -25.81
C GLU A 347 7.13 -16.29 -26.19
N GLU A 348 6.86 -16.51 -27.48
CA GLU A 348 6.52 -17.83 -28.06
C GLU A 348 7.74 -18.75 -28.22
N ASP A 349 8.95 -18.20 -28.36
CA ASP A 349 10.20 -18.95 -28.57
C ASP A 349 10.87 -19.41 -27.26
N VAL A 350 10.42 -18.91 -26.10
CA VAL A 350 11.05 -19.23 -24.79
C VAL A 350 10.56 -20.58 -24.27
N PRO A 351 11.47 -21.47 -23.80
CA PRO A 351 11.10 -22.77 -23.24
C PRO A 351 10.15 -22.67 -22.04
N GLU A 352 9.22 -23.63 -21.95
CA GLU A 352 8.26 -23.72 -20.84
C GLU A 352 8.95 -23.96 -19.49
N GLU A 353 10.17 -24.52 -19.46
CA GLU A 353 10.98 -24.65 -18.24
C GLU A 353 11.58 -23.32 -17.72
N ASP A 354 11.65 -22.27 -18.55
CA ASP A 354 12.21 -20.96 -18.18
C ASP A 354 11.11 -19.94 -17.80
N LYS A 355 9.86 -20.17 -18.25
CA LYS A 355 8.66 -19.42 -17.85
C LYS A 355 8.31 -19.71 -16.38
N ARG A 356 7.96 -18.68 -15.61
CA ARG A 356 7.56 -18.84 -14.18
C ARG A 356 6.33 -18.01 -13.85
N PRO A 357 5.45 -18.48 -12.94
CA PRO A 357 4.29 -17.71 -12.50
C PRO A 357 4.72 -16.45 -11.74
N ILE A 358 3.89 -15.42 -11.75
CA ILE A 358 4.13 -14.17 -11.01
C ILE A 358 3.66 -14.37 -9.56
N GLU A 359 4.60 -14.33 -8.62
CA GLU A 359 4.34 -14.43 -7.18
C GLU A 359 3.98 -13.06 -6.60
N VAL A 360 2.71 -12.87 -6.22
CA VAL A 360 2.19 -11.61 -5.66
C VAL A 360 1.86 -11.75 -4.17
N SER A 361 1.77 -10.63 -3.44
CA SER A 361 1.65 -10.63 -1.97
C SER A 361 0.83 -9.45 -1.42
N ASN A 362 -0.11 -9.71 -0.50
CA ASN A 362 -0.76 -8.66 0.27
C ASN A 362 0.21 -8.13 1.34
N TRP A 363 0.88 -7.02 1.02
CA TRP A 363 1.87 -6.39 1.90
C TRP A 363 1.31 -5.74 3.16
N PHE A 364 -0.02 -5.59 3.33
CA PHE A 364 -0.57 -5.17 4.63
C PHE A 364 -0.63 -6.36 5.58
N LEU A 365 -1.26 -7.45 5.14
CA LEU A 365 -1.42 -8.67 5.94
C LEU A 365 -0.06 -9.22 6.39
N ARG A 366 0.89 -9.31 5.46
CA ARG A 366 2.29 -9.74 5.72
C ARG A 366 3.13 -8.80 6.60
N LYS A 367 2.60 -7.64 6.99
CA LYS A 367 3.27 -6.67 7.89
C LYS A 367 2.54 -6.47 9.23
N ILE A 368 1.36 -7.07 9.39
CA ILE A 368 0.54 -6.98 10.60
C ILE A 368 0.32 -8.34 11.28
N GLU A 369 0.52 -9.45 10.55
CA GLU A 369 0.34 -10.83 11.06
C GLU A 369 1.36 -11.26 12.14
N ASP A 370 2.44 -10.50 12.36
CA ASP A 370 3.41 -10.70 13.44
C ASP A 370 3.18 -9.78 14.65
N LYS A 371 2.08 -9.02 14.68
CA LYS A 371 1.77 -8.04 15.73
C LYS A 371 0.77 -8.61 16.72
N GLU A 372 1.15 -8.69 17.99
CA GLU A 372 0.27 -9.14 19.08
C GLU A 372 -0.98 -8.25 19.15
N MET A 373 -2.15 -8.87 19.01
CA MET A 373 -3.49 -8.31 19.12
C MET A 373 -4.40 -9.42 19.66
N ASP A 374 -5.48 -9.09 20.35
CA ASP A 374 -6.45 -10.07 20.88
C ASP A 374 -7.46 -10.49 19.78
N GLY A 375 -6.91 -10.96 18.66
CA GLY A 375 -7.61 -11.23 17.40
C GLY A 375 -6.73 -11.11 16.17
N ASN A 376 -7.33 -11.21 14.98
CA ASN A 376 -6.63 -11.32 13.70
C ASN A 376 -7.15 -10.32 12.66
N VAL A 377 -6.23 -9.65 11.94
CA VAL A 377 -6.61 -8.98 10.69
C VAL A 377 -6.72 -10.03 9.58
N ILE A 378 -7.96 -10.21 9.12
CA ILE A 378 -8.30 -11.22 8.12
C ILE A 378 -8.02 -10.67 6.72
N ALA A 379 -8.56 -9.48 6.40
CA ALA A 379 -8.55 -8.88 5.07
C ALA A 379 -8.12 -7.40 5.12
N ALA A 380 -7.39 -6.91 4.11
CA ALA A 380 -6.93 -5.51 4.07
C ALA A 380 -6.48 -5.01 2.70
N LYS A 381 -6.58 -3.69 2.48
CA LYS A 381 -6.04 -2.97 1.32
C LYS A 381 -5.37 -1.65 1.72
N THR A 382 -4.19 -1.38 1.17
CA THR A 382 -3.47 -0.10 1.27
C THR A 382 -3.72 0.81 0.06
N GLY A 383 -3.49 2.11 0.26
CA GLY A 383 -3.32 3.10 -0.79
C GLY A 383 -2.26 4.15 -0.45
N PHE A 384 -1.73 4.78 -1.50
CA PHE A 384 -0.91 5.99 -1.43
C PHE A 384 -1.03 6.78 -2.73
N VAL A 385 -1.37 8.06 -2.61
CA VAL A 385 -0.99 9.16 -3.52
C VAL A 385 -0.54 10.34 -2.65
N ASN A 386 0.09 11.37 -3.23
CA ASN A 386 0.59 12.51 -2.45
C ASN A 386 -0.53 13.25 -1.70
N GLU A 387 -1.72 13.27 -2.29
CA GLU A 387 -2.93 13.96 -1.84
C GLU A 387 -3.69 13.18 -0.75
N SER A 388 -3.48 11.85 -0.65
CA SER A 388 -4.07 11.01 0.41
C SER A 388 -3.11 10.75 1.58
N GLY A 389 -1.80 10.94 1.37
CA GLY A 389 -0.77 10.29 2.18
C GLY A 389 -0.91 8.75 2.15
N CYS A 390 -0.31 8.05 3.11
CA CYS A 390 -0.58 6.62 3.27
C CYS A 390 -1.96 6.41 3.90
N CYS A 391 -2.75 5.51 3.33
CA CYS A 391 -4.07 5.10 3.80
C CYS A 391 -4.22 3.58 3.77
N ALA A 392 -5.14 3.05 4.58
CA ALA A 392 -5.48 1.64 4.59
C ALA A 392 -6.90 1.40 5.10
N ALA A 393 -7.53 0.34 4.59
CA ALA A 393 -8.78 -0.22 5.10
C ALA A 393 -8.56 -1.70 5.46
N SER A 394 -9.04 -2.16 6.61
CA SER A 394 -8.90 -3.55 7.05
C SER A 394 -10.10 -4.08 7.84
N TYR A 395 -10.36 -5.37 7.68
CA TYR A 395 -11.32 -6.18 8.42
C TYR A 395 -10.60 -7.07 9.44
N TYR A 396 -11.07 -7.03 10.69
CA TYR A 396 -10.49 -7.68 11.86
C TYR A 396 -11.54 -8.47 12.61
N GLU A 397 -11.13 -9.62 13.14
CA GLU A 397 -11.97 -10.52 13.94
C GLU A 397 -11.27 -10.75 15.29
N ALA A 398 -11.92 -10.33 16.37
CA ALA A 398 -11.43 -10.44 17.74
C ALA A 398 -11.54 -11.90 18.24
N ASP A 399 -10.73 -12.28 19.23
CA ASP A 399 -10.74 -13.64 19.82
C ASP A 399 -12.08 -14.00 20.49
N ASN A 400 -12.92 -13.01 20.82
CA ASN A 400 -14.28 -13.19 21.31
C ASN A 400 -15.34 -13.38 20.19
N GLY A 401 -14.94 -13.31 18.93
CA GLY A 401 -15.78 -13.46 17.73
C GLY A 401 -16.35 -12.15 17.17
N LYS A 402 -16.07 -10.99 17.79
CA LYS A 402 -16.53 -9.70 17.27
C LYS A 402 -15.81 -9.26 15.99
N ARG A 403 -16.54 -8.59 15.12
CA ARG A 403 -16.11 -8.22 13.76
C ARG A 403 -15.99 -6.71 13.59
N TYR A 404 -14.88 -6.23 13.03
CA TYR A 404 -14.57 -4.79 12.96
C TYR A 404 -13.99 -4.34 11.62
N ILE A 405 -14.34 -3.13 11.18
CA ILE A 405 -13.67 -2.41 10.08
C ILE A 405 -12.89 -1.23 10.64
N CYS A 406 -11.59 -1.13 10.32
CA CYS A 406 -10.78 0.07 10.53
C CYS A 406 -10.39 0.67 9.18
N VAL A 407 -10.59 1.98 9.01
CA VAL A 407 -10.03 2.74 7.88
C VAL A 407 -9.24 3.91 8.42
N THR A 408 -8.03 4.13 7.89
CA THR A 408 -7.19 5.30 8.21
C THR A 408 -6.65 5.97 6.94
N GLY A 409 -6.37 7.26 7.04
CA GLY A 409 -5.85 8.07 5.94
C GLY A 409 -4.94 9.20 6.39
N ASN A 410 -4.06 9.63 5.48
CA ASN A 410 -3.03 10.64 5.70
C ASN A 410 -2.14 10.33 6.91
N ALA A 411 -1.56 9.13 6.91
CA ALA A 411 -0.35 8.80 7.64
C ALA A 411 0.89 9.11 6.78
N PHE A 412 1.99 9.51 7.41
CA PHE A 412 3.22 9.88 6.69
C PHE A 412 4.07 8.68 6.22
N SER A 413 3.72 7.44 6.57
CA SER A 413 4.30 6.23 5.98
C SER A 413 3.38 5.01 6.09
N SER A 414 3.57 4.02 5.21
CA SER A 414 2.75 2.80 5.17
C SER A 414 2.90 1.96 6.44
N TRP A 415 4.11 1.91 7.01
CA TRP A 415 4.36 1.31 8.32
C TRP A 415 3.58 2.01 9.44
N ARG A 416 3.42 3.34 9.38
CA ARG A 416 2.65 4.06 10.40
C ARG A 416 1.14 3.86 10.25
N ALA A 417 0.60 3.75 9.04
CA ALA A 417 -0.79 3.32 8.85
C ALA A 417 -1.04 1.91 9.47
N ILE A 418 -0.10 0.98 9.27
CA ILE A 418 -0.16 -0.36 9.89
C ILE A 418 -0.10 -0.28 11.43
N TYR A 419 0.83 0.50 11.99
CA TYR A 419 0.93 0.68 13.45
C TYR A 419 -0.27 1.42 14.05
N ASP A 420 -0.91 2.32 13.31
CA ASP A 420 -2.17 2.95 13.73
C ASP A 420 -3.27 1.89 13.82
N HIS A 421 -3.43 1.01 12.83
CA HIS A 421 -4.43 -0.08 12.88
C HIS A 421 -4.18 -1.04 14.06
N VAL A 422 -2.93 -1.45 14.30
CA VAL A 422 -2.57 -2.26 15.50
C VAL A 422 -2.91 -1.52 16.79
N SER A 423 -2.61 -0.23 16.87
CA SER A 423 -2.89 0.60 18.06
C SER A 423 -4.39 0.76 18.31
N ILE A 424 -5.18 0.87 17.24
CA ILE A 424 -6.64 0.95 17.24
C ILE A 424 -7.24 -0.35 17.78
N TYR A 425 -6.94 -1.50 17.17
CA TYR A 425 -7.50 -2.78 17.60
C TYR A 425 -7.12 -3.11 19.05
N ARG A 426 -5.82 -3.07 19.41
CA ARG A 426 -5.33 -3.36 20.78
C ARG A 426 -5.89 -2.46 21.90
N SER A 427 -6.51 -1.33 21.55
CA SER A 427 -7.01 -0.36 22.54
C SER A 427 -8.53 -0.24 22.56
N LEU A 428 -9.23 -0.70 21.51
CA LEU A 428 -10.63 -0.37 21.23
C LEU A 428 -11.52 -1.57 20.85
N THR A 429 -10.96 -2.78 20.73
CA THR A 429 -11.75 -4.02 20.61
C THR A 429 -11.69 -4.81 21.93
N ASP A 430 -12.82 -5.41 22.32
CA ASP A 430 -13.00 -6.18 23.56
C ASP A 430 -12.25 -7.54 23.56
#